data_AF-A0A376LH40-F1
#
_entry.id   AF-A0A376LH40-F1
#
_cell.length_a   1.000
_cell.length_b   1.000
_cell.length_c   1.000
_cell.angle_alpha   90.00
_cell.angle_beta   90.00
_cell.angle_gamma   90.00
#
_symmetry.space_group_name_H-M   'P 1'
#
loop_
_entity.id
_entity.type
_entity.pdbx_description
1 polymer ?
#
loop_
_entity_poly.entity_id
_entity_poly.type
_entity_poly.pdbx_seq_one_letter_code
_entity_poly.pdbx_strand_id
1 'polypeptide(L)'
;MSKTIATENAPAAIGPYVQGVDLGNMIITSGQIPVNPKTGEVPADVAAQARQSLDNVKAIVEAAGLKVGDIVKNHRVCERSERLRNRKRHLRSLLHRTQRHLPGTFLR
;
A
#
# COMPACT_ATOMS: atom_id res chain seq x y z
N MET A 1 24.43 8.20 17.07
CA MET A 1 24.68 8.41 15.64
C MET A 1 23.58 7.70 14.89
N SER A 2 22.80 8.38 14.06
CA SER A 2 21.83 7.72 13.19
C SER A 2 22.56 7.10 12.01
N LYS A 3 22.26 5.83 11.70
CA LYS A 3 22.86 5.12 10.56
C LYS A 3 21.82 4.92 9.47
N THR A 4 22.18 5.24 8.24
CA THR A 4 21.29 5.03 7.10
C THR A 4 21.29 3.55 6.70
N ILE A 5 20.10 2.99 6.47
CA ILE A 5 19.92 1.63 5.98
C ILE A 5 19.67 1.71 4.48
N ALA A 6 20.51 1.03 3.70
CA ALA A 6 20.37 0.85 2.27
C ALA A 6 20.56 -0.63 1.92
N THR A 7 19.66 -1.17 1.10
CA THR A 7 19.63 -2.56 0.66
C THR A 7 19.19 -2.65 -0.80
N GLU A 8 19.82 -3.57 -1.53
CA GLU A 8 19.46 -3.91 -2.92
C GLU A 8 18.19 -4.77 -2.99
N ASN A 9 17.80 -5.38 -1.87
CA ASN A 9 16.63 -6.25 -1.78
C ASN A 9 15.32 -5.48 -1.52
N ALA A 10 15.37 -4.14 -1.53
CA ALA A 10 14.20 -3.28 -1.43
C ALA A 10 14.25 -2.19 -2.51
N PRO A 11 13.10 -1.60 -2.89
CA PRO A 11 13.05 -0.55 -3.90
C PRO A 11 14.00 0.59 -3.56
N ALA A 12 14.80 1.02 -4.54
CA ALA A 12 15.73 2.13 -4.37
C ALA A 12 14.97 3.41 -3.99
N ALA A 13 15.55 4.21 -3.11
CA ALA A 13 15.03 5.53 -2.80
C ALA A 13 15.35 6.49 -3.95
N ILE A 14 14.41 6.63 -4.89
CA ILE A 14 14.56 7.51 -6.08
C ILE A 14 14.43 9.01 -5.70
N GLY A 15 13.87 9.33 -4.54
CA GLY A 15 13.66 10.70 -4.05
C GLY A 15 14.60 11.11 -2.90
N PRO A 16 14.41 12.31 -2.30
CA PRO A 16 15.21 12.81 -1.18
C PRO A 16 14.80 12.13 0.15
N TYR A 17 14.86 10.81 0.19
CA TYR A 17 14.58 9.99 1.36
C TYR A 17 15.51 8.78 1.41
N VAL A 18 15.51 8.08 2.54
CA VAL A 18 16.31 6.86 2.74
C VAL A 18 15.37 5.69 3.02
N GLN A 19 15.78 4.47 2.67
CA GLN A 19 14.93 3.28 2.84
C GLN A 19 14.61 3.03 4.32
N GLY A 20 15.59 3.25 5.20
CA GLY A 20 15.38 3.27 6.64
C GLY A 20 16.50 3.99 7.37
N VAL A 21 16.24 4.30 8.64
CA VAL A 21 17.22 4.85 9.57
C VAL A 21 17.26 4.00 10.83
N ASP A 22 18.47 3.71 11.26
CA ASP A 22 18.77 3.07 12.53
C ASP A 22 19.15 4.17 13.54
N LEU A 23 18.39 4.23 14.63
CA LEU A 23 18.57 5.16 15.74
C LEU A 23 19.27 4.50 16.94
N GLY A 24 19.81 3.29 16.77
CA GLY A 24 20.46 2.47 17.80
C GLY A 24 19.46 1.59 18.54
N ASN A 25 18.46 2.19 19.19
CA ASN A 25 17.44 1.45 19.95
C ASN A 25 16.16 1.18 19.15
N MET A 26 16.01 1.84 18.00
CA MET A 26 14.81 1.76 17.18
C MET A 26 15.19 1.94 15.72
N ILE A 27 14.49 1.20 14.86
CA ILE A 27 14.64 1.30 13.42
C ILE A 27 13.35 1.81 12.82
N ILE A 28 13.47 2.83 11.99
CA ILE A 28 12.33 3.41 11.28
C ILE A 28 12.54 3.21 9.79
N THR A 29 11.65 2.44 9.17
CA THR A 29 11.63 2.24 7.73
C THR A 29 10.72 3.27 7.06
N SER A 30 11.11 3.76 5.90
CA SER A 30 10.22 4.55 5.04
C SER A 30 9.06 3.71 4.52
N GLY A 31 8.03 4.37 3.99
CA GLY A 31 6.88 3.69 3.39
C GLY A 31 7.30 2.80 2.22
N GLN A 32 7.01 1.50 2.32
CA GLN A 32 7.36 0.53 1.30
C GLN A 32 6.22 0.27 0.33
N ILE A 33 6.45 0.68 -0.92
CA ILE A 33 5.53 0.42 -2.03
C ILE A 33 5.66 -1.02 -2.52
N PRO A 34 4.60 -1.61 -3.11
CA PRO A 34 4.57 -2.98 -3.60
C PRO A 34 5.31 -3.13 -4.94
N VAL A 35 6.48 -2.51 -5.06
CA VAL A 35 7.36 -2.62 -6.23
C VAL A 35 8.31 -3.78 -6.01
N ASN A 36 8.44 -4.65 -7.00
CA ASN A 36 9.46 -5.69 -6.97
C ASN A 36 10.84 -5.04 -7.24
N PRO A 37 11.83 -5.16 -6.35
CA PRO A 37 13.15 -4.55 -6.53
C PRO A 37 13.93 -5.11 -7.74
N LYS A 38 13.61 -6.32 -8.20
CA LYS A 38 14.29 -6.96 -9.33
C LYS A 38 13.71 -6.55 -10.69
N THR A 39 12.38 -6.44 -10.77
CA THR A 39 11.69 -6.17 -12.04
C THR A 39 11.19 -4.73 -12.16
N GLY A 40 11.06 -3.99 -11.05
CA GLY A 40 10.44 -2.67 -11.01
C GLY A 40 8.92 -2.69 -11.19
N GLU A 41 8.31 -3.87 -11.31
CA GLU A 41 6.87 -4.01 -11.57
C GLU A 41 6.04 -4.06 -10.27
N VAL A 42 4.78 -3.62 -10.38
CA VAL A 42 3.79 -3.68 -9.31
C VAL A 42 2.75 -4.77 -9.66
N PRO A 43 2.49 -5.74 -8.78
CA PRO A 43 1.48 -6.77 -9.03
C PRO A 43 0.08 -6.17 -9.22
N ALA A 44 -0.78 -6.77 -10.04
CA ALA A 44 -2.16 -6.30 -10.21
C ALA A 44 -3.08 -6.70 -9.04
N ASP A 45 -2.79 -7.82 -8.37
CA ASP A 45 -3.59 -8.33 -7.27
C ASP A 45 -3.23 -7.66 -5.93
N VAL A 46 -4.25 -7.33 -5.13
CA VAL A 46 -4.07 -6.62 -3.86
C VAL A 46 -3.35 -7.49 -2.84
N ALA A 47 -3.61 -8.80 -2.81
CA ALA A 47 -2.90 -9.69 -1.89
C ALA A 47 -1.44 -9.86 -2.29
N ALA A 48 -1.15 -9.94 -3.60
CA ALA A 48 0.22 -9.93 -4.12
C ALA A 48 0.95 -8.61 -3.81
N GLN A 49 0.30 -7.46 -3.98
CA GLN A 49 0.85 -6.16 -3.59
C GLN A 49 1.16 -6.12 -2.08
N ALA A 50 0.22 -6.54 -1.24
CA ALA A 50 0.42 -6.56 0.21
C ALA A 50 1.60 -7.45 0.63
N ARG A 51 1.75 -8.62 -0.01
CA ARG A 51 2.91 -9.50 0.21
C ARG A 51 4.21 -8.81 -0.21
N GLN A 52 4.25 -8.25 -1.41
CA GLN A 52 5.46 -7.58 -1.91
C GLN A 52 5.89 -6.41 -1.01
N SER A 53 4.95 -5.58 -0.55
CA SER A 53 5.25 -4.51 0.42
C SER A 53 5.83 -5.06 1.71
N LEU A 54 5.32 -6.19 2.23
CA LEU A 54 5.83 -6.80 3.45
C LEU A 54 7.21 -7.43 3.25
N ASP A 55 7.44 -8.05 2.10
CA ASP A 55 8.75 -8.60 1.74
C ASP A 55 9.81 -7.49 1.62
N ASN A 56 9.43 -6.33 1.09
CA ASN A 56 10.30 -5.15 1.03
C ASN A 56 10.63 -4.61 2.43
N VAL A 57 9.64 -4.53 3.34
CA VAL A 57 9.89 -4.14 4.75
C VAL A 57 10.82 -5.15 5.42
N LYS A 58 10.56 -6.44 5.23
CA LYS A 58 11.39 -7.52 5.77
C LYS A 58 12.84 -7.39 5.31
N ALA A 59 13.07 -7.12 4.03
CA ALA A 59 14.42 -6.95 3.49
C ALA A 59 15.20 -5.79 4.14
N ILE A 60 14.52 -4.70 4.50
CA ILE A 60 15.15 -3.54 5.18
C ILE A 60 15.45 -3.87 6.65
N VAL A 61 14.53 -4.56 7.33
CA VAL A 61 14.70 -4.99 8.72
C VAL A 61 15.85 -6.00 8.83
N GLU A 62 15.93 -6.95 7.89
CA GLU A 62 17.03 -7.93 7.81
C GLU A 62 18.37 -7.26 7.47
N ALA A 63 18.38 -6.24 6.61
CA ALA A 63 19.58 -5.45 6.32
C ALA A 63 20.11 -4.70 7.55
N ALA A 64 19.26 -4.44 8.52
CA ALA A 64 19.65 -3.87 9.81
C ALA A 64 19.97 -4.92 10.89
N GLY A 65 19.92 -6.21 10.55
CA GLY A 65 20.23 -7.31 11.47
C GLY A 65 19.10 -7.70 12.43
N LEU A 66 17.89 -7.21 12.20
CA LEU A 66 16.70 -7.56 13.00
C LEU A 66 15.84 -8.62 12.30
N LYS A 67 14.87 -9.18 13.03
CA LYS A 67 13.88 -10.13 12.51
C LYS A 67 12.51 -9.48 12.43
N VAL A 68 11.63 -10.06 11.62
CA VAL A 68 10.23 -9.62 11.48
C VAL A 68 9.47 -9.65 12.83
N GLY A 69 9.90 -10.51 13.76
CA GLY A 69 9.33 -10.59 15.11
C GLY A 69 9.64 -9.37 15.99
N ASP A 70 10.64 -8.57 15.66
CA ASP A 70 11.03 -7.38 16.42
C ASP A 70 10.20 -6.14 16.04
N ILE A 71 9.25 -6.28 15.10
CA ILE A 71 8.43 -5.17 14.62
C ILE A 71 7.31 -4.88 15.61
N VAL A 72 7.43 -3.77 16.32
CA VAL A 72 6.44 -3.32 17.32
C VAL A 72 5.22 -2.63 16.67
N LYS A 73 5.43 -1.90 15.56
CA LYS A 73 4.38 -1.11 14.91
C LYS A 73 4.53 -1.16 13.39
N ASN A 74 3.42 -1.48 12.72
CA ASN A 74 3.31 -1.37 11.26
C ASN A 74 2.15 -0.44 10.89
N HIS A 75 2.42 0.57 10.06
CA HIS A 75 1.39 1.42 9.48
C HIS A 75 1.23 1.09 8.00
N ARG A 76 0.02 0.66 7.61
CA ARG A 76 -0.29 0.29 6.23
C ARG A 76 -1.28 1.31 5.67
N VAL A 77 -0.88 1.99 4.60
CA VAL A 77 -1.77 2.83 3.81
C VAL A 77 -2.21 2.00 2.62
N CYS A 78 -3.50 1.67 2.60
CA CYS A 78 -4.11 0.99 1.46
C CYS A 78 -4.95 2.02 0.72
N GLU A 79 -4.54 2.39 -0.49
CA GLU A 79 -5.45 3.13 -1.34
C GLU A 79 -6.63 2.22 -1.68
N ARG A 80 -7.77 2.48 -1.04
CA ARG A 80 -9.05 1.92 -1.45
C ARG A 80 -9.19 2.23 -2.94
N SER A 81 -9.18 1.19 -3.77
CA SER A 81 -9.33 1.24 -5.21
C SER A 81 -10.37 2.28 -5.62
N GLU A 82 -9.91 3.40 -6.17
CA GLU A 82 -10.76 4.46 -6.71
C GLU A 82 -11.76 3.91 -7.73
N ARG A 83 -11.42 2.78 -8.37
CA ARG A 83 -12.29 1.99 -9.22
C ARG A 83 -13.60 1.58 -8.54
N LEU A 84 -13.59 1.19 -7.26
CA LEU A 84 -14.80 0.83 -6.51
C LEU A 84 -15.59 2.07 -6.05
N ARG A 85 -14.91 3.18 -5.71
CA ARG A 85 -15.57 4.46 -5.42
C ARG A 85 -16.24 5.05 -6.66
N ASN A 86 -15.57 5.08 -7.80
CA ASN A 86 -16.10 5.59 -9.06
C ASN A 86 -17.23 4.69 -9.59
N ARG A 87 -17.10 3.37 -9.50
CA ARG A 87 -18.14 2.44 -9.93
C ARG A 87 -19.39 2.56 -9.05
N LYS A 88 -19.26 2.71 -7.73
CA LYS A 88 -20.41 3.01 -6.85
C LYS A 88 -21.03 4.38 -7.12
N ARG A 89 -20.20 5.40 -7.38
CA ARG A 89 -20.68 6.77 -7.70
C ARG A 89 -21.44 6.80 -9.03
N HIS A 90 -20.98 6.03 -10.03
CA HIS A 90 -21.63 5.87 -11.33
C HIS A 90 -22.89 5.00 -11.26
N LEU A 91 -22.89 3.90 -10.51
CA LEU A 91 -24.09 3.09 -10.29
C LEU A 91 -25.18 3.88 -9.56
N ARG A 92 -24.79 4.72 -8.59
CA ARG A 92 -25.71 5.58 -7.83
C ARG A 92 -26.32 6.65 -8.72
N SER A 93 -25.56 7.26 -9.64
CA SER A 93 -26.12 8.23 -10.60
C SER A 93 -27.08 7.57 -11.60
N LEU A 94 -26.82 6.32 -12.00
CA LEU A 94 -27.73 5.53 -12.85
C LEU A 94 -29.03 5.19 -12.12
N LEU A 95 -28.95 4.64 -10.90
CA LEU A 95 -30.12 4.30 -10.07
C LEU A 95 -31.04 5.52 -9.80
N HIS A 96 -30.45 6.69 -9.55
CA HIS A 96 -31.22 7.94 -9.38
C HIS A 96 -31.87 8.47 -10.67
N ARG A 97 -31.41 8.05 -11.84
CA ARG A 97 -32.05 8.36 -13.14
C ARG A 97 -33.18 7.37 -13.44
N THR A 98 -33.00 6.10 -13.11
CA THR A 98 -34.02 5.07 -13.33
C THR A 98 -35.24 5.24 -12.41
N GLN A 99 -35.03 5.65 -11.15
CA GLN A 99 -36.14 5.90 -10.22
C GLN A 99 -36.97 7.16 -10.52
N ARG A 100 -36.45 8.10 -11.32
CA ARG A 100 -37.22 9.30 -11.74
C ARG A 100 -38.10 9.07 -12.96
N HIS A 101 -37.98 7.92 -13.61
CA HIS A 101 -38.73 7.58 -14.82
C HIS A 101 -39.75 6.44 -14.62
N LEU A 102 -40.03 6.03 -13.39
CA LEU A 102 -41.14 5.11 -13.12
C LEU A 102 -42.43 5.93 -13.00
N PRO A 103 -43.36 5.90 -13.99
CA PRO A 103 -44.66 6.51 -13.84
C PRO A 103 -45.43 5.78 -12.74
N GLY A 104 -45.93 6.56 -11.77
CA GLY A 104 -46.72 6.04 -10.66
C GLY A 104 -47.88 5.20 -11.17
N THR A 105 -47.80 3.89 -10.95
CA THR A 105 -48.92 2.97 -11.11
C THR A 105 -48.80 1.90 -10.03
N PHE A 106 -49.97 1.55 -9.49
CA PHE A 106 -50.23 0.48 -8.52
C PHE A 106 -50.07 0.78 -7.02
N LEU A 107 -51.15 1.29 -6.42
CA LEU A 107 -51.87 0.61 -5.32
C LEU A 107 -53.23 1.30 -5.07
N ARG A 108 -54.26 0.79 -5.75
CA ARG A 108 -55.65 0.75 -5.30
C ARG A 108 -56.25 -0.55 -5.81
#